data_AF-A0A2J7V8M4-F1
#
_entry.id   AF-A0A2J7V8M4-F1
#
_cell.length_a   1.000
_cell.length_b   1.000
_cell.length_c   1.000
_cell.angle_alpha   90.00
_cell.angle_beta   90.00
_cell.angle_gamma   90.00
#
_symmetry.space_group_name_H-M   'P 1'
#
loop_
_entity.id
_entity.type
_entity.pdbx_description
1 polymer ?
#
loop_
_entity_poly.entity_id
_entity_poly.type
_entity_poly.pdbx_seq_one_letter_code
_entity_poly.pdbx_strand_id
1 'polypeptide(L)'
;MAEFFDNKPAIEAHLLDIERELTQPIKATPARLRDRILAKAAVFLADCIGKRALELHNDVSRRVAMLEQRRPPAFLAVWEEGRHYGAQAFVTYGGRLWHATADTKAVPGTNGDWTPLVG
;
A
#
# COMPACT_ATOMS: atom_id res chain seq x y z
N MET A 1 -13.06 0.06 -8.22
CA MET A 1 -13.85 1.24 -8.63
C MET A 1 -15.11 1.49 -7.77
N ALA A 2 -15.40 0.66 -6.75
CA ALA A 2 -16.61 0.80 -5.93
C ALA A 2 -16.48 1.77 -4.72
N GLU A 3 -15.29 2.26 -4.37
CA GLU A 3 -15.07 3.12 -3.18
C GLU A 3 -15.29 4.62 -3.41
N PHE A 4 -15.70 5.06 -4.60
CA PHE A 4 -15.86 6.50 -4.89
C PHE A 4 -17.03 7.15 -4.10
N PHE A 5 -17.87 6.35 -3.45
CA PHE A 5 -19.12 6.81 -2.81
C PHE A 5 -19.16 6.75 -1.28
N ASP A 6 -18.07 6.36 -0.59
CA ASP A 6 -18.10 6.30 0.89
C ASP A 6 -18.23 7.67 1.56
N ASN A 7 -17.93 8.76 0.84
CA ASN A 7 -18.17 10.14 1.30
C ASN A 7 -19.50 10.74 0.81
N LYS A 8 -20.36 9.96 0.15
CA LYS A 8 -21.65 10.45 -0.37
C LYS A 8 -22.50 11.17 0.70
N PRO A 9 -22.63 10.67 1.94
CA PRO A 9 -23.43 11.36 2.96
C PRO A 9 -22.84 12.72 3.38
N ALA A 10 -21.51 12.83 3.44
CA ALA A 10 -20.82 14.06 3.79
C ALA A 10 -20.92 15.12 2.68
N ILE A 11 -20.85 14.68 1.42
CA ILE A 11 -21.03 15.53 0.24
C ILE A 11 -22.48 16.03 0.20
N GLU A 12 -23.47 15.15 0.39
CA GLU A 12 -24.89 15.51 0.40
C GLU A 12 -25.21 16.51 1.52
N ALA A 13 -24.67 16.31 2.73
CA ALA A 13 -24.84 17.25 3.84
C ALA A 13 -24.23 18.64 3.54
N HIS A 14 -23.06 18.69 2.90
CA HIS A 14 -22.41 19.95 2.55
C HIS A 14 -23.17 20.70 1.43
N LEU A 15 -23.70 19.97 0.44
CA LEU A 15 -24.54 20.53 -0.62
C LEU A 15 -25.83 21.12 -0.06
N LEU A 16 -26.49 20.42 0.88
CA LEU A 16 -27.68 20.92 1.57
C LEU A 16 -27.41 22.22 2.34
N ASP A 17 -26.23 22.33 2.96
CA ASP A 17 -25.85 23.54 3.70
C ASP A 17 -25.61 24.74 2.77
N ILE A 18 -25.06 24.49 1.57
CA ILE A 18 -24.90 25.51 0.51
C ILE A 18 -26.28 25.94 -0.01
N GLU A 19 -27.17 24.99 -0.30
CA GLU A 19 -28.54 25.28 -0.76
C GLU A 19 -29.32 26.12 0.26
N ARG A 20 -29.19 25.78 1.55
CA ARG A 20 -29.81 26.52 2.66
C ARG A 20 -29.28 27.95 2.77
N GLU A 21 -27.99 28.18 2.51
CA GLU A 21 -27.44 29.54 2.45
C GLU A 21 -27.92 30.33 1.23
N LEU A 22 -28.13 29.67 0.10
CA LEU A 22 -28.67 30.28 -1.12
C LEU A 22 -30.14 30.71 -0.98
N THR A 23 -30.90 30.09 -0.08
CA THR A 23 -32.33 30.37 0.15
C THR A 23 -32.60 31.42 1.24
N GLN A 24 -31.60 31.85 2.02
CA GLN A 24 -31.80 32.89 3.03
C GLN A 24 -32.04 34.26 2.40
N PRO A 25 -32.91 35.12 2.97
CA PRO A 25 -33.20 36.45 2.44
C PRO A 25 -31.90 37.28 2.39
N ILE A 26 -31.44 37.53 1.17
CA ILE A 26 -30.10 38.02 0.90
C ILE A 26 -30.00 39.52 1.21
N LYS A 27 -29.23 39.90 2.24
CA LYS A 27 -28.77 41.30 2.46
C LYS A 27 -27.48 41.64 1.68
N ALA A 28 -26.83 40.67 1.05
CA ALA A 28 -25.55 40.80 0.34
C ALA A 28 -25.73 40.92 -1.19
N THR A 29 -24.84 41.66 -1.85
CA THR A 29 -24.80 41.68 -3.32
C THR A 29 -24.47 40.28 -3.88
N PRO A 30 -25.07 39.85 -5.01
CA PRO A 30 -24.88 38.51 -5.59
C PRO A 30 -23.42 38.07 -5.77
N ALA A 31 -22.51 39.01 -6.05
CA ALA A 31 -21.07 38.76 -6.15
C ALA A 31 -20.46 38.23 -4.83
N ARG A 32 -20.83 38.83 -3.69
CA ARG A 32 -20.33 38.41 -2.37
C ARG A 32 -20.83 37.03 -1.96
N LEU A 33 -22.04 36.65 -2.39
CA LEU A 33 -22.59 35.32 -2.14
C LEU A 33 -21.85 34.26 -2.96
N ARG A 34 -21.60 34.53 -4.24
CA ARG A 34 -20.83 33.65 -5.13
C ARG A 34 -19.42 33.39 -4.58
N ASP A 35 -18.69 34.44 -4.21
CA ASP A 35 -17.33 34.31 -3.70
C ASP A 35 -17.28 33.49 -2.41
N ARG A 36 -18.28 33.66 -1.54
CA ARG A 36 -18.38 32.90 -0.28
C ARG A 36 -18.66 31.41 -0.51
N ILE A 37 -19.50 31.09 -1.49
CA ILE A 37 -19.80 29.69 -1.87
C ILE A 37 -18.56 29.05 -2.50
N LEU A 38 -17.87 29.76 -3.41
CA LEU A 38 -16.64 29.27 -4.03
C LEU A 38 -15.54 29.01 -2.99
N ALA A 39 -15.38 29.91 -2.02
CA ALA A 39 -14.41 29.73 -0.93
C ALA A 39 -14.72 28.49 -0.08
N LYS A 40 -15.99 28.27 0.28
CA LYS A 40 -16.40 27.09 1.06
C LYS A 40 -16.20 25.79 0.28
N ALA A 41 -16.61 25.77 -0.99
CA ALA A 41 -16.42 24.62 -1.87
C ALA A 41 -14.93 24.29 -2.04
N ALA A 42 -14.07 25.30 -2.21
CA ALA A 42 -12.63 25.11 -2.32
C ALA A 42 -12.03 24.48 -1.05
N VAL A 43 -12.40 24.96 0.14
CA VAL A 43 -11.94 24.40 1.42
C VAL A 43 -12.41 22.96 1.59
N PHE A 44 -13.68 22.67 1.29
CA PHE A 44 -14.24 21.32 1.38
C PHE A 44 -13.55 20.34 0.43
N LEU A 45 -13.34 20.74 -0.83
CA LEU A 45 -12.64 19.92 -1.81
C LEU A 45 -11.19 19.67 -1.40
N ALA A 46 -10.49 20.69 -0.88
CA ALA A 46 -9.12 20.53 -0.39
C ALA A 46 -9.03 19.53 0.76
N ASP A 47 -9.95 19.57 1.72
CA ASP A 47 -10.02 18.61 2.83
C ASP A 47 -10.31 17.18 2.33
N CYS A 48 -11.27 17.04 1.41
CA CYS A 48 -11.61 15.74 0.82
C CYS A 48 -10.43 15.12 0.05
N ILE A 49 -9.74 15.92 -0.77
CA ILE A 49 -8.56 15.49 -1.52
C ILE A 49 -7.42 15.13 -0.56
N GLY A 50 -7.17 15.96 0.46
CA GLY A 50 -6.13 15.74 1.45
C GLY A 50 -6.30 14.43 2.22
N LYS A 51 -7.51 14.16 2.71
CA LYS A 51 -7.84 12.90 3.41
C LYS A 51 -7.62 11.68 2.52
N ARG A 52 -8.09 11.73 1.27
CA ARG A 52 -7.93 10.59 0.36
C ARG A 52 -6.48 10.37 -0.06
N ALA A 53 -5.72 11.44 -0.28
CA ALA A 53 -4.30 11.35 -0.57
C ALA A 53 -3.52 10.70 0.59
N LEU A 54 -3.87 11.04 1.84
CA LEU A 54 -3.27 10.45 3.03
C LEU A 54 -3.61 8.97 3.18
N GLU A 55 -4.86 8.57 2.96
CA GLU A 55 -5.27 7.16 2.97
C GLU A 55 -4.50 6.34 1.93
N LEU A 56 -4.42 6.85 0.70
CA LEU A 56 -3.70 6.19 -0.38
C LEU A 56 -2.21 6.08 -0.07
N HIS A 57 -1.61 7.14 0.46
CA HIS A 57 -0.22 7.13 0.90
C HIS A 57 0.01 6.05 1.98
N ASN A 58 -0.86 5.96 2.98
CA ASN A 58 -0.75 4.97 4.04
C ASN A 58 -0.88 3.53 3.53
N ASP A 59 -1.81 3.27 2.60
CA ASP A 59 -1.95 1.94 1.99
C ASP A 59 -0.71 1.54 1.19
N VAL A 60 -0.23 2.44 0.33
CA VAL A 60 0.97 2.19 -0.48
C VAL A 60 2.19 1.98 0.40
N SER A 61 2.41 2.84 1.41
CA SER A 61 3.52 2.70 2.35
C SER A 61 3.47 1.37 3.10
N ARG A 62 2.28 0.91 3.52
CA ARG A 62 2.11 -0.41 4.15
C ARG A 62 2.50 -1.53 3.20
N ARG A 63 2.06 -1.46 1.95
CA ARG A 63 2.36 -2.49 0.93
C ARG A 63 3.85 -2.52 0.59
N VAL A 64 4.50 -1.36 0.49
CA VAL A 64 5.95 -1.27 0.29
C VAL A 64 6.69 -1.89 1.47
N ALA A 65 6.34 -1.55 2.71
CA ALA A 65 6.96 -2.14 3.90
C ALA A 65 6.81 -3.68 3.94
N MET A 66 5.65 -4.21 3.53
CA MET A 66 5.45 -5.66 3.40
C MET A 66 6.35 -6.29 2.32
N LEU A 67 6.61 -5.58 1.23
CA LEU A 67 7.50 -6.06 0.17
C LEU A 67 8.97 -5.96 0.57
N GLU A 68 9.38 -4.91 1.27
CA GLU A 68 10.75 -4.76 1.78
C GLU A 68 11.12 -5.84 2.80
N GLN A 69 10.14 -6.33 3.57
CA GLN A 69 10.34 -7.49 4.45
C GLN A 69 10.55 -8.80 3.68
N ARG A 70 10.08 -8.89 2.43
CA ARG A 70 10.38 -10.03 1.57
C ARG A 70 11.79 -9.84 1.05
N ARG A 71 12.79 -10.39 1.75
CA ARG A 71 14.10 -10.59 1.14
C ARG A 71 13.88 -11.38 -0.14
N PRO A 72 14.25 -10.85 -1.32
CA PRO A 72 14.16 -11.64 -2.53
C PRO A 72 14.98 -12.91 -2.33
N PRO A 73 14.47 -14.07 -2.75
CA PRO A 73 15.20 -15.32 -2.62
C PRO A 73 16.57 -15.16 -3.30
N ALA A 74 17.63 -15.24 -2.49
CA ALA A 74 18.98 -15.14 -3.01
C ALA A 74 19.32 -16.46 -3.68
N PHE A 75 19.26 -16.49 -5.01
CA PHE A 75 19.88 -17.57 -5.76
C PHE A 75 21.39 -17.39 -5.66
N LEU A 76 22.04 -18.26 -4.88
CA LEU A 76 23.48 -18.17 -4.56
C LEU A 76 24.35 -19.06 -5.46
N ALA A 77 23.78 -19.62 -6.54
CA ALA A 77 24.42 -20.54 -7.49
C ALA A 77 24.71 -21.93 -6.91
N VAL A 78 25.90 -22.49 -7.13
CA VAL A 78 26.27 -23.85 -6.71
C VAL A 78 26.55 -23.89 -5.20
N TRP A 79 26.16 -24.96 -4.53
CA TRP A 79 26.52 -25.17 -3.12
C TRP A 79 28.04 -25.29 -2.95
N GLU A 80 28.59 -24.62 -1.95
CA GLU A 80 30.01 -24.56 -1.61
C GLU A 80 30.21 -25.03 -0.17
N GLU A 81 31.20 -25.89 0.04
CA GLU A 81 31.51 -26.43 1.36
C GLU A 81 31.95 -25.35 2.34
N GLY A 82 31.42 -25.40 3.57
CA GLY A 82 31.75 -24.46 4.64
C GLY A 82 31.06 -23.08 4.54
N ARG A 83 30.40 -22.78 3.41
CA ARG A 83 29.65 -21.52 3.24
C ARG A 83 28.38 -21.52 4.09
N HIS A 84 28.07 -20.35 4.63
CA HIS A 84 26.82 -20.13 5.34
C HIS A 84 25.73 -19.66 4.38
N TYR A 85 24.61 -20.35 4.40
CA TYR A 85 23.41 -20.05 3.63
C TYR A 85 22.32 -19.58 4.57
N GLY A 86 21.78 -18.40 4.30
CA GLY A 86 20.63 -17.91 5.06
C GLY A 86 19.35 -18.63 4.67
N ALA A 87 18.35 -18.58 5.54
CA ALA A 87 17.00 -19.01 5.22
C ALA A 87 16.52 -18.35 3.92
N GLN A 88 15.77 -19.10 3.12
CA GLN A 88 15.30 -18.72 1.77
C GLN A 88 16.39 -18.66 0.69
N ALA A 89 17.61 -19.13 0.96
CA ALA A 89 18.62 -19.31 -0.06
C ALA A 89 18.26 -20.46 -1.02
N PHE A 90 18.60 -20.28 -2.29
CA PHE A 90 18.48 -21.31 -3.32
C PHE A 90 19.88 -21.68 -3.85
N VAL A 91 20.18 -22.98 -3.88
CA VAL A 91 21.47 -23.50 -4.37
C VAL A 91 21.27 -24.72 -5.26
N THR A 92 22.22 -24.96 -6.16
CA THR A 92 22.29 -26.21 -6.93
C THR A 92 23.31 -27.18 -6.32
N TYR A 93 22.90 -28.42 -6.06
CA TYR A 93 23.77 -29.49 -5.55
C TYR A 93 23.33 -30.84 -6.12
N GLY A 94 24.27 -31.61 -6.67
CA GLY A 94 23.99 -32.91 -7.27
C GLY A 94 23.01 -32.85 -8.45
N GLY A 95 23.02 -31.76 -9.23
CA GLY A 95 22.10 -31.56 -10.36
C GLY A 95 20.66 -31.20 -9.98
N ARG A 96 20.37 -30.95 -8.69
CA ARG A 96 19.05 -30.56 -8.19
C ARG A 96 19.09 -29.18 -7.55
N LEU A 97 17.96 -28.48 -7.58
CA LEU A 97 17.78 -27.20 -6.89
C LEU A 97 17.26 -27.46 -5.47
N TRP A 98 17.86 -26.78 -4.51
CA TRP A 98 17.55 -26.90 -3.08
C TRP A 98 17.21 -25.54 -2.49
N HIS A 99 16.26 -25.52 -1.56
CA HIS A 99 15.84 -24.34 -0.81
C HIS A 99 16.14 -24.52 0.68
N ALA A 100 16.87 -23.56 1.25
CA ALA A 100 17.18 -23.51 2.67
C ALA A 100 15.95 -23.04 3.47
N THR A 101 15.42 -23.87 4.35
CA THR A 101 14.29 -23.53 5.23
C THR A 101 14.74 -22.79 6.50
N ALA A 102 16.03 -22.88 6.84
CA ALA A 102 16.68 -22.22 7.96
C ALA A 102 18.12 -21.82 7.58
N ASP A 103 18.76 -21.00 8.42
CA ASP A 103 20.17 -20.67 8.30
C ASP A 103 21.03 -21.93 8.50
N THR A 104 21.85 -22.32 7.52
CA THR A 104 22.58 -23.59 7.55
C THR A 104 23.95 -23.54 6.88
N LYS A 105 24.80 -24.50 7.24
CA LYS A 105 26.06 -24.84 6.54
C LYS A 105 26.04 -26.30 6.06
N ALA A 106 24.93 -27.01 6.30
CA ALA A 106 24.82 -28.42 5.98
C ALA A 106 24.81 -28.63 4.47
N VAL A 107 25.23 -29.81 4.06
CA VAL A 107 25.14 -30.28 2.68
C VAL A 107 23.67 -30.54 2.33
N PRO A 108 23.16 -30.11 1.15
CA PRO A 108 21.78 -30.40 0.77
C PRO A 108 21.48 -31.89 0.73
N GLY A 109 20.37 -32.28 1.37
CA GLY A 109 19.93 -33.68 1.47
C GLY A 109 20.50 -34.47 2.65
N THR A 110 21.35 -33.89 3.49
CA THR A 110 21.86 -34.58 4.70
C THR A 110 21.05 -34.31 5.96
N ASN A 111 20.22 -33.25 5.96
CA ASN A 111 19.35 -32.89 7.08
C ASN A 111 18.04 -32.22 6.61
N GLY A 112 17.22 -31.77 7.55
CA GLY A 112 15.94 -31.11 7.30
C GLY A 112 16.01 -29.62 6.96
N ASP A 113 17.22 -29.03 6.91
CA ASP A 113 17.38 -27.59 6.61
C ASP A 113 17.18 -27.30 5.12
N TRP A 114 17.19 -28.33 4.28
CA TRP A 114 17.08 -28.24 2.84
C TRP A 114 15.84 -28.96 2.33
N THR A 115 15.02 -28.26 1.56
CA THR A 115 13.90 -28.87 0.81
C THR A 115 14.27 -28.92 -0.67
N PRO A 116 14.21 -30.09 -1.34
CA PRO A 116 14.44 -30.17 -2.77
C PRO A 116 13.28 -29.52 -3.52
N LEU A 117 13.57 -28.69 -4.52
CA LEU A 117 12.57 -28.29 -5.50
C LEU A 117 12.51 -29.37 -6.58
N VAL A 118 11.33 -29.95 -6.75
CA VAL A 118 11.10 -31.02 -7.72
C VAL A 118 11.38 -30.49 -9.13
N GLY A 119 12.26 -31.20 -9.84
CA GLY A 119 12.47 -31.11 -11.29
C GLY A 119 12.37 -32.50 -11.87
#